data_AF-A0A1T4L999-F1
#
_entry.id   AF-A0A1T4L999-F1
#
_cell.length_a   1.000
_cell.length_b   1.000
_cell.length_c   1.000
_cell.angle_alpha   90.00
_cell.angle_beta   90.00
_cell.angle_gamma   90.00
#
_symmetry.space_group_name_H-M   'P 1'
#
loop_
_entity.id
_entity.type
_entity.pdbx_description
1 polymer ?
#
loop_
_entity_poly.entity_id
_entity_poly.type
_entity_poly.pdbx_seq_one_letter_code
_entity_poly.pdbx_strand_id
1 'polypeptide(L)' 'MGSNEIWDKAEAALAEATKLAGLDYILNPGEGAFYGPKLEFTLKDSLGRDWQCGTIQVDFNLPMRLGAEYVGKDNQ' A
#
# COMPACT_ATOMS: atom_id res chain seq x y z
N MET A 1 3.94 -1.31 -14.83
CA MET A 1 2.49 -1.18 -15.02
C MET A 1 2.00 -0.12 -14.04
N GLY A 2 1.04 0.71 -14.44
CA GLY A 2 0.77 1.98 -13.76
C GLY A 2 1.75 3.08 -14.17
N SER A 3 1.31 4.33 -14.16
CA SER A 3 2.15 5.50 -14.41
C SER A 3 2.91 5.89 -13.13
N ASN A 4 4.01 6.64 -13.26
CA ASN A 4 4.77 7.11 -12.09
C ASN A 4 3.88 7.92 -11.14
N GLU A 5 2.94 8.69 -11.67
CA GLU A 5 2.02 9.50 -10.88
C GLU A 5 1.08 8.64 -10.02
N ILE A 6 0.66 7.46 -10.51
CA ILE A 6 -0.15 6.51 -9.74
C ILE A 6 0.68 5.90 -8.59
N TRP A 7 1.95 5.60 -8.85
CA TRP A 7 2.88 5.08 -7.85
C TRP A 7 3.15 6.11 -6.76
N ASP A 8 3.52 7.33 -7.14
CA ASP A 8 3.77 8.44 -6.21
C ASP A 8 2.54 8.69 -5.32
N LYS A 9 1.34 8.66 -5.91
CA LYS A 9 0.08 8.81 -5.17
C LYS A 9 -0.14 7.66 -4.19
N ALA A 10 0.15 6.42 -4.58
CA ALA A 10 -0.02 5.25 -3.72
C ALA A 10 0.96 5.25 -2.53
N GLU A 11 2.22 5.57 -2.79
CA GLU A 11 3.27 5.66 -1.75
C GLU A 11 2.97 6.80 -0.77
N ALA A 12 2.61 7.97 -1.28
CA ALA A 12 2.20 9.11 -0.45
C ALA A 12 0.97 8.79 0.40
N ALA A 13 -0.03 8.09 -0.15
CA ALA A 13 -1.23 7.70 0.59
C ALA A 13 -0.91 6.76 1.76
N LEU A 14 -0.03 5.77 1.55
CA LEU A 14 0.40 4.87 2.62
C LEU A 14 1.22 5.60 3.69
N ALA A 15 2.15 6.48 3.28
CA ALA A 15 2.95 7.27 4.21
C ALA A 15 2.09 8.19 5.08
N GLU A 16 1.17 8.94 4.48
CA GLU A 16 0.24 9.81 5.21
C GLU A 16 -0.71 9.02 6.10
N ALA A 17 -1.24 7.87 5.65
CA ALA A 17 -2.07 7.02 6.49
C ALA A 17 -1.32 6.50 7.73
N THR A 18 -0.05 6.12 7.55
CA THR A 18 0.80 5.64 8.66
C THR A 18 1.09 6.77 9.66
N LYS A 19 1.38 7.96 9.16
CA LYS A 19 1.58 9.17 9.97
C LYS A 19 0.32 9.55 10.75
N LEU A 20 -0.86 9.52 10.11
CA LEU A 20 -2.15 9.80 10.77
C LEU A 20 -2.49 8.75 11.83
N ALA A 21 -2.05 7.50 11.63
CA ALA A 21 -2.17 6.43 12.63
C ALA A 21 -1.18 6.59 13.80
N GLY A 22 -0.24 7.55 13.74
CA GLY A 22 0.76 7.76 14.78
C GLY A 22 1.79 6.63 14.87
N LEU A 23 2.04 5.94 13.76
CA LEU A 23 2.98 4.83 13.67
C LEU A 23 4.26 5.26 12.96
N ASP A 24 5.39 4.76 13.46
CA ASP A 24 6.67 4.86 12.76
C ASP A 24 6.76 3.77 11.69
N TYR A 25 7.49 4.06 10.61
CA TYR A 25 7.78 3.08 9.56
C TYR A 25 9.20 3.24 9.04
N ILE A 26 9.70 2.17 8.43
CA ILE A 26 11.00 2.13 7.77
C ILE A 26 10.75 1.93 6.27
N LEU A 27 11.46 2.71 5.45
CA LEU A 27 11.41 2.52 4.00
C LEU A 27 12.12 1.23 3.61
N ASN A 28 11.49 0.43 2.75
CA ASN A 28 12.07 -0.78 2.19
C ASN A 28 12.03 -0.72 0.65
N PRO A 29 12.99 -0.01 0.01
CA PRO A 29 12.97 0.23 -1.43
C PRO A 29 13.05 -1.08 -2.23
N GLY A 30 12.14 -1.26 -3.18
CA GLY A 30 12.12 -2.45 -4.08
C GLY A 30 11.32 -3.64 -3.57
N GLU A 31 10.81 -3.61 -2.34
CA GLU A 31 10.02 -4.71 -1.73
C GLU A 31 8.48 -4.56 -1.94
N GLY A 32 8.07 -3.54 -2.70
CA GLY A 32 6.69 -3.40 -3.15
C GLY A 32 6.30 -4.48 -4.15
N ALA A 33 5.01 -4.81 -4.23
CA ALA A 33 4.51 -5.71 -5.26
C ALA A 33 4.57 -5.02 -6.64
N PHE A 34 4.64 -5.79 -7.73
CA PHE A 34 4.76 -5.22 -9.09
C PHE A 34 3.57 -4.32 -9.51
N TYR A 35 2.46 -4.35 -8.75
CA TYR A 35 1.22 -3.62 -9.01
C TYR A 35 0.93 -2.52 -7.96
N GLY A 36 1.82 -2.30 -6.99
CA GLY A 36 1.73 -1.17 -6.06
C GLY A 36 2.55 -1.33 -4.78
N PRO A 37 2.63 -0.26 -3.96
CA PRO A 37 3.32 -0.28 -2.67
C PRO A 37 2.48 -0.92 -1.56
N LYS A 38 3.15 -1.41 -0.51
CA LYS A 38 2.51 -2.05 0.66
C LYS A 38 3.09 -1.55 1.98
N LEU A 39 2.26 -1.57 3.02
CA LEU A 39 2.71 -1.62 4.40
C LEU A 39 2.85 -3.07 4.82
N GLU A 40 4.00 -3.38 5.40
CA GLU A 40 4.31 -4.70 5.92
C GLU A 40 4.44 -4.63 7.45
N PHE A 41 3.71 -5.50 8.13
CA PHE A 41 3.73 -5.57 9.59
C PHE A 41 4.51 -6.80 10.02
N THR A 42 5.70 -6.54 10.55
CA THR A 42 6.64 -7.56 11.00
C THR A 42 6.61 -7.68 12.51
N LEU A 43 6.34 -8.89 13.01
CA LEU A 43 6.36 -9.22 14.43
C LEU A 43 7.60 -10.03 14.77
N LYS A 44 8.22 -9.72 15.91
CA LYS A 44 9.36 -10.47 16.43
C LYS A 44 8.88 -11.52 17.44
N ASP A 45 9.24 -12.78 17.22
CA ASP A 45 8.89 -13.87 18.15
C ASP A 45 9.82 -13.94 19.37
N SER A 46 9.52 -14.84 20.32
CA SER A 46 10.31 -15.04 21.54
C SER A 46 11.74 -15.54 21.30
N LEU A 47 12.06 -16.01 20.09
CA LEU A 47 13.39 -16.43 19.66
C LEU A 47 14.12 -15.34 18.87
N GLY A 48 13.52 -14.16 18.71
CA GLY A 48 14.08 -13.01 18.01
C GLY A 48 13.90 -13.01 16.49
N ARG A 49 13.17 -13.98 15.92
CA ARG A 49 12.93 -14.08 14.48
C ARG A 49 11.84 -13.11 14.04
N ASP A 50 12.01 -12.55 12.85
CA ASP A 50 11.07 -11.62 12.23
C ASP A 50 10.06 -12.38 11.36
N TRP A 51 8.78 -12.10 11.56
CA TRP A 51 7.66 -12.71 10.85
C TRP A 51 6.77 -11.64 10.24
N GLN A 52 6.61 -11.65 8.92
CA GLN A 52 5.57 -10.86 8.28
C GLN A 52 4.21 -11.46 8.62
N CYS A 53 3.39 -10.70 9.35
CA CYS A 53 2.08 -11.17 9.82
C CYS A 53 0.91 -10.37 9.23
N GLY A 54 1.15 -9.13 8.83
CA GLY A 54 0.12 -8.27 8.24
C GLY A 54 0.61 -7.58 6.96
N THR A 55 -0.33 -7.31 6.06
CA THR A 55 -0.09 -6.52 4.86
C THR A 55 -1.28 -5.61 4.58
N ILE A 56 -0.99 -4.35 4.26
CA ILE A 56 -1.95 -3.42 3.65
C ILE A 56 -1.36 -3.03 2.30
N GLN A 57 -1.99 -3.48 1.23
CA GLN A 57 -1.53 -3.27 -0.14
C GLN A 57 -2.48 -2.30 -0.83
N VAL A 58 -1.94 -1.21 -1.39
CA VAL A 58 -2.70 -0.32 -2.26
C VAL A 58 -2.58 -0.81 -3.69
N ASP A 59 -3.72 -1.00 -4.36
CA ASP A 59 -3.80 -1.50 -5.74
C ASP A 59 -4.72 -0.60 -6.58
N PHE A 60 -4.12 0.21 -7.44
CA PHE A 60 -4.82 0.98 -8.46
C PHE A 60 -4.86 0.27 -9.82
N ASN A 61 -4.08 -0.81 -10.00
CA ASN A 61 -3.89 -1.48 -11.27
C ASN A 61 -5.03 -2.45 -11.60
N LEU A 62 -5.41 -3.33 -10.66
CA LEU A 62 -6.47 -4.32 -10.91
C LEU A 62 -7.85 -3.69 -11.18
N PRO A 63 -8.29 -2.64 -10.45
CA PRO A 63 -9.55 -1.97 -10.76
C PRO A 63 -9.61 -1.47 -12.21
N MET A 64 -8.56 -0.80 -12.70
CA MET A 64 -8.50 -0.33 -14.09
C MET A 64 -8.48 -1.49 -15.10
N ARG A 65 -7.72 -2.55 -14.80
CA ARG A 65 -7.57 -3.70 -15.70
C ARG A 65 -8.84 -4.52 -15.83
N LEU A 66 -9.64 -4.61 -14.77
CA LEU A 66 -10.86 -5.41 -14.70
C LEU A 66 -12.14 -4.61 -14.93
N GLY A 67 -12.03 -3.29 -15.16
CA GLY A 67 -13.17 -2.42 -15.40
C GLY A 67 -14.05 -2.22 -14.16
N ALA A 68 -13.44 -2.14 -12.97
CA ALA A 68 -14.18 -1.84 -11.75
C ALA A 68 -14.60 -0.36 -11.73
N GLU A 69 -15.89 -0.11 -11.51
CA GLU A 69 -16.50 1.21 -11.54
C GLU A 69 -17.47 1.42 -10.36
N TYR A 70 -17.76 2.67 -10.04
CA TYR A 70 -18.75 3.07 -9.05
C TYR A 70 -19.38 4.41 -9.45
N VAL A 71 -20.58 4.72 -8.95
CA VAL A 71 -21.24 6.03 -9.14
C VAL A 71 -20.99 6.91 -7.92
N GLY A 72 -20.39 8.08 -8.15
CA GLY A 72 -20.05 9.09 -7.16
C GLY A 72 -21.21 9.98 -6.75
N LYS A 73 -20.92 10.94 -5.85
CA LYS A 73 -21.92 11.89 -5.32
C LYS A 73 -22.43 12.89 -6.36
N ASP A 74 -21.65 13.09 -7.42
CA ASP A 74 -21.97 13.86 -8.62
C ASP A 74 -22.78 13.05 -9.65
N ASN A 75 -23.17 11.81 -9.30
CA ASN A 75 -23.92 10.90 -10.15
C ASN A 75 -23.18 10.55 -11.46
N GLN A 76 -21.84 10.56 -11.38
CA GLN A 76 -20.89 10.12 -12.41
C GLN A 76 -19.93 9.08 -11.85
#